data_AF-A0A3Q8CVA6-F1
#
_entry.id   AF-A0A3Q8CVA6-F1
#
_cell.length_a   1.000
_cell.length_b   1.000
_cell.length_c   1.000
_cell.angle_alpha   90.00
_cell.angle_beta   90.00
_cell.angle_gamma   90.00
#
_symmetry.space_group_name_H-M   'P 1'
#
loop_
_entity.id
_entity.type
_entity.pdbx_description
1 polymer ?
#
loop_
_entity_poly.entity_id
_entity_poly.type
_entity_poly.pdbx_seq_one_letter_code
_entity_poly.pdbx_strand_id
1 'polypeptide(L)'
;MLTVPAFNLLEGKEMGDLFAVLWLISSILFVGGIVVCIVAKIRKKQLKKPLLVTGILLLISVISLFASSMNMTDYTVMNENEGNKFYQEIDNGKTVEDKTLKFKVKQTGESSTMGMVVLEVPGKKELDIILPNIKATRKIKKDDVVTVKLDKLSSLMGIKMIDASLDNN
;
A
#
# COMPACT_ATOMS: atom_id res chain seq x y z
N MET A 1 -34.16 8.83 -6.24
CA MET A 1 -33.75 7.43 -5.95
C MET A 1 -32.35 7.26 -6.50
N LEU A 2 -31.40 6.93 -5.61
CA LEU A 2 -29.96 7.04 -5.82
C LEU A 2 -29.45 6.01 -6.85
N THR A 3 -28.77 6.52 -7.87
CA THR A 3 -27.93 5.74 -8.78
C THR A 3 -26.72 5.23 -8.01
N VAL A 4 -26.72 3.94 -7.68
CA VAL A 4 -25.53 3.25 -7.19
C VAL A 4 -24.57 3.15 -8.37
N PRO A 5 -23.33 3.71 -8.30
CA PRO A 5 -22.38 3.55 -9.39
C PRO A 5 -21.99 2.07 -9.50
N ALA A 6 -22.03 1.55 -10.73
CA ALA A 6 -21.72 0.18 -11.12
C ALA A 6 -20.26 -0.26 -10.88
N PHE A 7 -19.55 0.41 -9.96
CA PHE A 7 -18.13 0.18 -9.67
C PHE A 7 -17.91 -0.89 -8.58
N ASN A 8 -18.97 -1.38 -7.94
CA ASN A 8 -18.90 -2.32 -6.81
C ASN A 8 -19.13 -3.80 -7.22
N LEU A 9 -18.87 -4.17 -8.46
CA LEU A 9 -19.21 -5.52 -8.97
C LEU A 9 -18.07 -6.21 -9.75
N LEU A 10 -16.82 -5.83 -9.50
CA LEU A 10 -15.67 -6.63 -9.92
C LEU A 10 -15.00 -7.21 -8.68
N GLU A 11 -15.61 -8.28 -8.18
CA GLU A 11 -15.06 -9.14 -7.13
C GLU A 11 -13.66 -9.61 -7.54
N GLY A 12 -12.75 -9.69 -6.55
CA GLY A 12 -11.29 -9.68 -6.68
C GLY A 12 -10.62 -10.78 -7.52
N LYS A 13 -11.37 -11.63 -8.23
CA LYS A 13 -10.84 -12.59 -9.21
C LYS A 13 -10.74 -11.99 -10.62
N GLU A 14 -11.74 -11.22 -11.05
CA GLU A 14 -11.75 -10.65 -12.42
C GLU A 14 -10.74 -9.51 -12.59
N MET A 15 -10.45 -8.78 -11.50
CA MET A 15 -9.38 -7.77 -11.51
C MET A 15 -8.00 -8.41 -11.77
N GLY A 16 -7.71 -9.56 -11.14
CA GLY A 16 -6.43 -10.27 -11.34
C GLY A 16 -6.24 -10.74 -12.78
N ASP A 17 -7.30 -11.27 -13.39
CA ASP A 17 -7.30 -11.68 -14.79
C ASP A 17 -7.12 -10.48 -15.74
N LEU A 18 -7.75 -9.35 -15.43
CA LEU A 18 -7.61 -8.10 -16.20
C LEU A 18 -6.18 -7.54 -16.11
N PHE A 19 -5.53 -7.62 -14.95
CA PHE A 19 -4.12 -7.26 -14.79
C PHE A 19 -3.19 -8.22 -15.56
N ALA A 20 -3.45 -9.52 -15.52
CA ALA A 20 -2.66 -10.51 -16.26
C ALA A 20 -2.73 -10.27 -17.78
N VAL A 21 -3.92 -9.98 -18.32
CA VAL A 21 -4.11 -9.64 -19.73
C VAL A 21 -3.39 -8.34 -20.10
N LEU A 22 -3.49 -7.29 -19.27
CA LEU A 22 -2.76 -6.04 -19.48
C LEU A 22 -1.23 -6.23 -19.46
N TRP A 23 -0.73 -7.09 -18.57
CA TRP A 23 0.69 -7.41 -18.47
C TRP A 23 1.22 -8.17 -19.69
N LEU A 24 0.44 -9.12 -20.22
CA LEU A 24 0.77 -9.86 -21.44
C LEU A 24 0.80 -8.96 -22.67
N ILE A 25 -0.21 -8.10 -22.85
CA ILE A 25 -0.26 -7.14 -23.97
C ILE A 25 0.94 -6.17 -23.89
N SER A 26 1.25 -5.67 -22.70
CA SER A 26 2.40 -4.77 -22.48
C SER A 26 3.73 -5.44 -22.80
N SER A 27 3.90 -6.71 -22.42
CA SER A 27 5.12 -7.47 -22.69
C SER A 27 5.34 -7.70 -24.19
N ILE A 28 4.29 -8.02 -24.95
CA ILE A 28 4.36 -8.19 -26.41
C ILE A 28 4.76 -6.87 -27.10
N LEU A 29 4.15 -5.75 -26.69
CA LEU A 29 4.47 -4.43 -27.23
C LEU A 29 5.90 -3.99 -26.89
N PHE A 30 6.40 -4.35 -25.70
CA PHE A 30 7.77 -4.05 -25.28
C PHE A 30 8.80 -4.77 -26.16
N VAL A 31 8.63 -6.08 -26.38
CA VAL A 31 9.52 -6.87 -27.24
C VAL A 31 9.46 -6.36 -28.68
N GLY A 32 8.26 -6.06 -29.20
CA GLY A 32 8.10 -5.47 -30.53
C GLY A 32 8.81 -4.12 -30.67
N GLY A 33 8.72 -3.26 -29.65
CA GLY A 33 9.42 -1.97 -29.59
C GLY A 33 10.94 -2.12 -29.62
N ILE A 34 11.49 -3.10 -28.89
CA ILE A 34 12.93 -3.40 -28.89
C ILE A 34 13.39 -3.86 -30.28
N VAL A 35 12.65 -4.77 -30.93
CA VAL A 35 13.01 -5.26 -32.27
C VAL A 35 13.04 -4.12 -33.29
N VAL A 36 12.05 -3.22 -33.26
CA VAL A 36 12.03 -2.05 -34.13
C VAL A 36 13.20 -1.10 -33.83
N CYS A 37 13.56 -0.90 -32.56
CA CYS A 37 14.73 -0.10 -32.18
C CYS A 37 16.05 -0.72 -32.67
N ILE A 38 16.21 -2.04 -32.59
CA ILE A 38 17.39 -2.75 -33.09
C ILE A 38 17.48 -2.61 -34.61
N VAL A 39 16.38 -2.86 -35.34
CA VAL A 39 16.34 -2.71 -36.81
C VAL A 39 16.60 -1.26 -37.23
N ALA A 40 16.09 -0.28 -36.49
CA ALA A 40 16.34 1.15 -36.70
C ALA A 40 17.84 1.50 -36.58
N LYS A 41 18.49 0.98 -35.53
CA LYS A 41 19.91 1.17 -35.24
C LYS A 41 20.78 0.52 -36.33
N ILE A 42 20.42 -0.69 -36.78
CA ILE A 42 21.10 -1.38 -37.88
C ILE A 42 20.96 -0.61 -39.20
N ARG A 43 19.77 -0.07 -39.49
CA ARG A 43 19.51 0.69 -40.72
C ARG A 43 19.95 2.16 -40.67
N LYS A 44 20.63 2.61 -39.59
CA LYS A 44 21.05 4.01 -39.34
C LYS A 44 19.95 5.05 -39.61
N LYS A 45 18.67 4.67 -39.46
CA LYS A 45 17.55 5.59 -39.65
C LYS A 45 17.29 6.32 -38.32
N GLN A 46 17.30 7.64 -38.36
CA GLN A 46 16.91 8.54 -37.27
C GLN A 46 15.40 8.42 -37.03
N LEU A 47 14.98 7.33 -36.40
CA LEU A 47 13.61 7.16 -35.96
C LEU A 47 13.46 8.00 -34.67
N LYS A 48 12.83 9.17 -34.79
CA LYS A 48 12.55 10.09 -33.67
C LYS A 48 11.39 9.64 -32.76
N LYS A 49 10.61 8.65 -33.20
CA LYS A 49 9.37 8.17 -32.53
C LYS A 49 9.48 6.91 -31.63
N PRO A 50 10.45 5.98 -31.77
CA PRO A 50 10.49 4.76 -30.97
C PRO A 50 11.08 4.97 -29.57
N LEU A 51 11.82 6.07 -29.34
CA LEU A 51 12.38 6.41 -28.03
C LEU A 51 11.30 6.83 -27.02
N LEU A 52 10.24 7.51 -27.50
CA LEU A 52 9.08 7.87 -26.69
C LEU A 52 8.25 6.64 -26.30
N VAL A 53 8.06 5.70 -27.23
CA VAL A 53 7.28 4.48 -26.99
C VAL A 53 8.00 3.57 -25.99
N THR A 54 9.31 3.40 -26.13
CA THR A 54 10.11 2.62 -25.17
C THR A 54 10.16 3.28 -23.78
N GLY A 55 10.23 4.60 -23.69
CA GLY A 55 10.17 5.33 -22.42
C GLY A 55 8.83 5.18 -21.69
N ILE A 56 7.70 5.24 -22.43
CA ILE A 56 6.36 5.07 -21.86
C ILE A 56 6.13 3.62 -21.40
N LEU A 57 6.59 2.63 -22.17
CA LEU A 57 6.50 1.22 -21.79
C LEU A 57 7.33 0.88 -20.54
N LEU A 58 8.51 1.51 -20.37
CA LEU A 58 9.31 1.39 -19.15
C LEU A 58 8.61 2.00 -17.94
N LEU A 59 7.93 3.15 -18.11
CA LEU A 59 7.13 3.75 -17.05
C LEU A 59 5.95 2.85 -16.64
N ILE A 60 5.24 2.25 -17.60
CA ILE A 60 4.13 1.33 -17.33
C ILE A 60 4.62 0.05 -16.64
N SER A 61 5.77 -0.51 -17.03
CA SER A 61 6.30 -1.72 -16.38
C SER A 61 6.75 -1.45 -14.94
N VAL A 62 7.28 -0.26 -14.64
CA VAL A 62 7.61 0.16 -13.27
C VAL A 62 6.34 0.34 -12.44
N ILE A 63 5.30 0.99 -12.97
CA ILE A 63 4.01 1.14 -12.27
C ILE A 63 3.36 -0.22 -11.99
N SER A 64 3.42 -1.16 -12.95
CA SER A 64 2.92 -2.52 -12.77
C SER A 64 3.73 -3.34 -11.74
N LEU A 65 5.04 -3.15 -11.66
CA LEU A 65 5.88 -3.77 -10.61
C LEU A 65 5.53 -3.24 -9.22
N PHE A 66 5.22 -1.94 -9.08
CA PHE A 66 4.72 -1.38 -7.82
C PHE A 66 3.31 -1.89 -7.48
N ALA A 67 2.42 -2.04 -8.45
CA ALA A 67 1.09 -2.61 -8.25
C ALA A 67 1.12 -4.10 -7.85
N SER A 68 2.09 -4.87 -8.37
CA SER A 68 2.27 -6.29 -8.04
C SER A 68 2.81 -6.52 -6.62
N SER A 69 3.43 -5.51 -6.02
CA SER A 69 3.94 -5.55 -4.63
C SER A 69 2.92 -5.07 -3.60
N MET A 70 1.73 -4.64 -4.03
CA MET A 70 0.65 -4.28 -3.14
C MET A 70 0.04 -5.56 -2.58
N ASN A 71 0.59 -6.07 -1.47
CA ASN A 71 -0.23 -6.80 -0.50
C ASN A 71 -1.49 -5.94 -0.30
N MET A 72 -2.66 -6.48 -0.69
CA MET A 72 -3.94 -5.79 -0.55
C MET A 72 -4.09 -5.38 0.90
N THR A 73 -3.83 -4.11 1.19
CA THR A 73 -3.89 -3.60 2.55
C THR A 73 -5.35 -3.30 2.86
N ASP A 74 -5.91 -3.91 3.89
CA ASP A 74 -7.32 -3.74 4.25
C ASP A 74 -7.65 -2.28 4.61
N TYR A 75 -6.70 -1.59 5.23
CA TYR A 75 -6.85 -0.20 5.67
C TYR A 75 -5.66 0.66 5.29
N THR A 76 -5.94 1.89 4.84
CA THR A 76 -4.92 2.90 4.55
C THR A 76 -5.22 4.19 5.30
N VAL A 77 -4.23 4.69 6.05
CA VAL A 77 -4.33 5.93 6.82
C VAL A 77 -3.11 6.82 6.60
N MET A 78 -3.24 7.77 5.67
CA MET A 78 -2.18 8.71 5.28
C MET A 78 -2.41 10.13 5.81
N ASN A 79 -3.63 10.43 6.24
CA ASN A 79 -4.04 11.75 6.70
C ASN A 79 -5.07 11.65 7.84
N GLU A 80 -5.37 12.79 8.47
CA GLU A 80 -6.27 12.85 9.63
C GLU A 80 -7.71 12.40 9.29
N ASN A 81 -8.19 12.67 8.07
CA ASN A 81 -9.54 12.27 7.67
C ASN A 81 -9.67 10.74 7.56
N GLU A 82 -8.67 10.08 6.99
CA GLU A 82 -8.60 8.62 6.89
C GLU A 82 -8.48 7.98 8.28
N GLY A 83 -7.68 8.57 9.17
CA GLY A 83 -7.55 8.05 10.53
C GLY A 83 -8.81 8.21 11.36
N ASN A 84 -9.54 9.32 11.18
CA ASN A 84 -10.85 9.50 11.82
C ASN A 84 -11.88 8.49 11.30
N LYS A 85 -11.87 8.18 10.00
CA LYS A 85 -12.73 7.12 9.44
C LYS A 85 -12.37 5.76 10.01
N PHE A 86 -11.08 5.41 10.05
CA PHE A 86 -10.61 4.16 10.63
C PHE A 86 -11.00 4.03 12.11
N TYR A 87 -10.85 5.09 12.89
CA TYR A 87 -11.31 5.12 14.28
C TYR A 87 -12.82 4.90 14.41
N GLN A 88 -13.63 5.55 13.57
CA GLN A 88 -15.08 5.35 13.55
C GLN A 88 -15.45 3.91 13.19
N GLU A 89 -14.72 3.26 12.28
CA GLU A 89 -14.95 1.86 11.96
C GLU A 89 -14.75 0.95 13.18
N ILE A 90 -13.68 1.19 13.94
CA ILE A 90 -13.42 0.47 15.20
C ILE A 90 -14.52 0.78 16.22
N ASP A 91 -14.94 2.04 16.35
CA ASP A 91 -15.97 2.47 17.30
C ASP A 91 -17.37 1.92 16.97
N ASN A 92 -17.66 1.74 15.69
CA ASN A 92 -18.87 1.10 15.21
C ASN A 92 -18.83 -0.44 15.34
N GLY A 93 -17.80 -1.00 16.00
CA GLY A 93 -17.68 -2.42 16.28
C GLY A 93 -17.23 -3.27 15.08
N LYS A 94 -16.63 -2.68 14.04
CA LYS A 94 -16.03 -3.50 12.99
C LYS A 94 -14.81 -4.25 13.52
N THR A 95 -14.73 -5.54 13.21
CA THR A 95 -13.55 -6.35 13.49
C THR A 95 -12.38 -5.88 12.62
N VAL A 96 -11.30 -5.46 13.29
CA VAL A 96 -10.03 -5.06 12.67
C VAL A 96 -8.91 -6.08 12.92
N GLU A 97 -9.16 -7.11 13.71
CA GLU A 97 -8.22 -8.20 13.97
C GLU A 97 -7.93 -9.00 12.69
N ASP A 98 -6.70 -9.50 12.58
CA ASP A 98 -6.12 -10.18 11.43
C ASP A 98 -6.03 -9.37 10.13
N LYS A 99 -6.41 -8.09 10.15
CA LYS A 99 -6.32 -7.21 8.99
C LYS A 99 -5.01 -6.45 8.94
N THR A 100 -4.69 -5.91 7.78
CA THR A 100 -3.51 -5.11 7.53
C THR A 100 -3.83 -3.63 7.50
N LEU A 101 -2.99 -2.82 8.15
CA LEU A 101 -3.09 -1.37 8.16
C LEU A 101 -1.80 -0.77 7.64
N LYS A 102 -1.91 0.03 6.58
CA LYS A 102 -0.83 0.85 6.06
C LYS A 102 -1.05 2.28 6.50
N PHE A 103 -0.12 2.85 7.24
CA PHE A 103 -0.30 4.20 7.75
C PHE A 103 0.98 5.00 7.77
N LYS A 104 0.83 6.32 7.75
CA LYS A 104 1.93 7.28 7.89
C LYS A 104 2.15 7.57 9.36
N VAL A 105 3.31 7.26 9.91
CA VAL A 105 3.63 7.44 11.32
C VAL A 105 3.65 8.92 11.69
N LYS A 106 2.81 9.34 12.63
CA LYS A 106 2.77 10.74 13.09
C LYS A 106 3.79 11.01 14.19
N GLN A 107 3.92 10.06 15.11
CA GLN A 107 4.84 10.12 16.23
C GLN A 107 5.25 8.70 16.64
N THR A 108 6.48 8.58 17.15
CA THR A 108 6.99 7.33 17.72
C THR A 108 7.27 7.55 19.21
N GLY A 109 6.95 6.55 20.03
CA GLY A 109 7.29 6.48 21.43
C GLY A 109 7.93 5.13 21.75
N GLU A 110 8.92 5.12 22.63
CA GLU A 110 9.50 3.88 23.14
C GLU A 110 9.18 3.75 24.62
N SER A 111 8.56 2.62 25.00
CA SER A 111 8.40 2.27 26.41
C SER A 111 9.45 1.23 26.77
N SER A 112 10.54 1.68 27.39
CA SER A 112 11.60 0.80 27.88
C SER A 112 11.09 -0.18 28.95
N THR A 113 10.06 0.20 29.69
CA THR A 113 9.45 -0.61 30.76
C THR A 113 8.55 -1.72 30.22
N MET A 114 7.93 -1.53 29.05
CA MET A 114 7.05 -2.52 28.44
C MET A 114 7.70 -3.28 27.28
N GLY A 115 8.87 -2.85 26.79
CA GLY A 115 9.52 -3.50 25.66
C GLY A 115 8.69 -3.37 24.36
N MET A 116 8.04 -2.22 24.17
CA MET A 116 7.16 -1.96 23.02
C MET A 116 7.49 -0.61 22.37
N VAL A 117 7.23 -0.53 21.06
CA VAL A 117 7.27 0.70 20.26
C VAL A 117 5.83 1.13 20.00
N VAL A 118 5.49 2.37 20.36
CA VAL A 118 4.17 2.96 20.16
C VAL A 118 4.23 3.87 18.94
N LEU A 119 3.32 3.68 17.99
CA LEU A 119 3.18 4.51 16.81
C LEU A 119 1.83 5.23 16.84
N GLU A 120 1.86 6.56 16.78
CA GLU A 120 0.64 7.37 16.66
C GLU A 120 0.21 7.44 15.19
N VAL A 121 -1.08 7.18 14.95
CA VAL A 121 -1.71 7.26 13.63
C VAL A 121 -2.22 8.70 13.38
N PRO A 122 -2.23 9.21 12.13
CA PRO A 122 -2.80 10.51 11.82
C PRO A 122 -4.26 10.62 12.26
N GLY A 123 -4.67 11.76 12.83
CA GLY A 123 -6.04 12.01 13.29
C GLY A 123 -6.19 11.97 14.81
N LYS A 124 -7.12 11.15 15.30
CA LYS A 124 -7.52 11.02 16.72
C LYS A 124 -6.34 10.53 17.59
N LYS A 125 -6.02 11.29 18.65
CA LYS A 125 -5.00 10.98 19.67
C LYS A 125 -5.32 9.78 20.57
N GLU A 126 -6.46 9.13 20.36
CA GLU A 126 -6.98 8.05 21.20
C GLU A 126 -6.75 6.66 20.58
N LEU A 127 -5.89 6.57 19.56
CA LEU A 127 -5.55 5.34 18.86
C LEU A 127 -4.04 5.19 18.72
N ASP A 128 -3.49 4.25 19.49
CA ASP A 128 -2.08 3.90 19.48
C ASP A 128 -1.87 2.50 18.86
N ILE A 129 -0.90 2.38 17.95
CA ILE A 129 -0.46 1.10 17.41
C ILE A 129 0.76 0.65 18.20
N ILE A 130 0.67 -0.53 18.81
CA ILE A 130 1.70 -1.10 19.65
C ILE A 130 2.42 -2.19 18.86
N LEU A 131 3.74 -2.04 18.72
CA LEU A 131 4.62 -2.98 18.06
C LEU A 131 5.63 -3.58 19.05
N PRO A 132 6.08 -4.84 18.84
CA PRO A 132 7.13 -5.43 19.65
C PRO A 132 8.46 -4.67 19.46
N ASN A 133 9.26 -4.54 20.52
CA ASN A 133 10.52 -3.80 20.47
C ASN A 133 11.68 -4.60 19.84
N ILE A 134 11.60 -4.83 18.54
CA ILE A 134 12.59 -5.52 17.71
C ILE A 134 13.44 -4.52 16.90
N LYS A 135 14.58 -4.97 16.35
CA LYS A 135 15.48 -4.11 15.56
C LYS A 135 14.80 -3.42 14.37
N ALA A 136 13.78 -4.05 13.77
CA ALA A 136 13.04 -3.49 12.64
C ALA A 136 12.11 -2.34 13.07
N THR A 137 11.40 -2.50 14.20
CA THR A 137 10.44 -1.50 14.70
C THR A 137 11.13 -0.26 15.26
N ARG A 138 12.31 -0.41 15.88
CA ARG A 138 13.12 0.74 16.35
C ARG A 138 13.64 1.66 15.24
N LYS A 139 13.65 1.18 13.99
CA LYS A 139 14.10 1.99 12.85
C LYS A 139 13.00 2.90 12.31
N ILE A 140 11.75 2.65 12.69
CA ILE A 140 10.59 3.42 12.26
C ILE A 140 10.68 4.82 12.86
N LYS A 141 10.51 5.83 12.01
CA LYS A 141 10.54 7.24 12.39
C LYS A 141 9.23 7.91 12.05
N LYS A 142 9.08 9.12 12.61
CA LYS A 142 8.04 10.04 12.17
C LYS A 142 8.09 10.22 10.64
N ASP A 143 6.90 10.31 10.05
CA ASP A 143 6.63 10.43 8.62
C ASP A 143 6.90 9.18 7.76
N ASP A 144 7.41 8.09 8.33
CA ASP A 144 7.53 6.83 7.61
C ASP A 144 6.16 6.23 7.28
N VAL A 145 6.06 5.53 6.16
CA VAL A 145 4.87 4.76 5.80
C VAL A 145 5.15 3.29 6.11
N VAL A 146 4.40 2.74 7.06
CA VAL A 146 4.57 1.37 7.53
C VAL A 146 3.30 0.56 7.30
N THR A 147 3.47 -0.73 7.04
CA THR A 147 2.37 -1.70 6.98
C THR A 147 2.49 -2.62 8.18
N VAL A 148 1.40 -2.77 8.93
CA VAL A 148 1.33 -3.62 10.11
C VAL A 148 0.14 -4.55 9.99
N LYS A 149 0.27 -5.76 10.54
CA LYS A 149 -0.85 -6.65 10.79
C LYS A 149 -1.43 -6.33 12.17
N LEU A 150 -2.74 -6.14 12.24
CA LEU A 150 -3.47 -5.85 13.46
C LEU A 150 -3.83 -7.17 14.14
N ASP A 151 -3.27 -7.43 15.31
CA ASP A 151 -3.43 -8.71 16.00
C ASP A 151 -4.57 -8.65 17.02
N LYS A 152 -4.61 -7.60 17.84
CA LYS A 152 -5.60 -7.49 18.93
C LYS A 152 -5.96 -6.05 19.25
N LEU A 153 -7.26 -5.79 19.39
CA LEU A 153 -7.76 -4.51 19.90
C LEU A 153 -7.94 -4.57 21.43
N SER A 154 -7.29 -3.63 22.13
CA SER A 154 -7.39 -3.44 23.58
C SER A 154 -7.81 -2.00 23.89
N SER A 155 -8.33 -1.76 25.08
CA SER A 155 -8.65 -0.41 25.56
C SER A 155 -8.10 -0.22 26.97
N LEU A 156 -7.28 0.82 27.16
CA LEU A 156 -6.67 1.14 28.44
C LEU A 156 -6.92 2.61 28.76
N MET A 157 -7.61 2.88 29.88
CA MET A 157 -7.93 4.25 30.33
C MET A 157 -8.63 5.13 29.27
N GLY A 158 -9.47 4.54 28.42
CA GLY A 158 -10.18 5.25 27.35
C GLY A 158 -9.37 5.49 26.07
N ILE A 159 -8.11 5.04 26.03
CA ILE A 159 -7.28 5.03 24.82
C ILE A 159 -7.38 3.63 24.20
N LYS A 160 -7.74 3.58 22.91
CA LYS A 160 -7.74 2.33 22.14
C LYS A 160 -6.31 2.02 21.72
N MET A 161 -5.88 0.81 22.00
CA MET A 161 -4.56 0.31 21.66
C MET A 161 -4.73 -0.88 20.74
N ILE A 162 -4.02 -0.91 19.63
CA ILE A 162 -4.00 -2.08 18.75
C ILE A 162 -2.62 -2.70 18.83
N ASP A 163 -2.56 -3.91 19.38
CA ASP A 163 -1.38 -4.76 19.28
C ASP A 163 -1.23 -5.16 17.82
N ALA A 164 -0.05 -4.93 17.29
CA ALA A 164 0.26 -5.17 15.90
C ALA A 164 1.63 -5.81 15.75
N SER A 165 1.82 -6.46 14.61
CA SER A 165 3.08 -7.01 14.17
C SER A 165 3.50 -6.33 12.87
N LEU A 166 4.80 -6.13 12.67
CA LEU A 166 5.30 -5.70 11.36
C LEU A 166 4.96 -6.79 10.34
N ASP A 167 4.27 -6.39 9.27
CA ASP A 167 4.05 -7.26 8.11
C ASP A 167 5.38 -7.37 7.35
N ASN A 168 6.22 -8.30 7.80
CA ASN A 168 7.46 -8.66 7.13
C ASN A 168 7.11 -9.58 5.96
N ASN A 169 6.81 -8.96 4.81
CA ASN A 169 6.84 -9.66 3.53
C ASN A 169 8.24 -10.24 3.28
#